data_AF-A0A0S2E0L9-F1
#
_entry.id   AF-A0A0S2E0L9-F1
#
_cell.length_a   1.000
_cell.length_b   1.000
_cell.length_c   1.000
_cell.angle_alpha   90.00
_cell.angle_beta   90.00
_cell.angle_gamma   90.00
#
_symmetry.space_group_name_H-M   'P 1'
#
loop_
_entity.id
_entity.type
_entity.pdbx_description
1 polymer ?
#
loop_
_entity_poly.entity_id
_entity_poly.type
_entity_poly.pdbx_seq_one_letter_code
_entity_poly.pdbx_strand_id
1 'polypeptide(L)' 'MTRLDKPLRREVEIDGKLYTLTVDPDGLKLSEKGRRKGIALSWNDLVSGDAALAAALQASTRDASTMG' A
#
# COMPACT_ATOMS: atom_id res chain seq x y z
N MET A 1 1.97 -1.10 -24.62
CA MET A 1 2.30 -0.89 -23.20
C MET A 1 2.78 0.53 -23.05
N THR A 2 2.16 1.32 -22.18
CA THR A 2 2.54 2.74 -21.97
C THR A 2 3.40 2.81 -20.72
N ARG A 3 4.57 3.43 -20.81
CA ARG A 3 5.41 3.64 -19.63
C ARG A 3 4.69 4.56 -18.64
N LEU A 4 4.81 4.21 -17.37
CA LEU A 4 4.38 5.05 -16.28
C LEU A 4 5.54 6.00 -15.94
N ASP A 5 5.58 7.16 -16.61
CA ASP A 5 6.63 8.16 -16.37
C ASP A 5 6.22 9.20 -15.31
N LYS A 6 4.92 9.25 -14.96
CA LYS A 6 4.34 10.20 -14.02
C LYS A 6 3.43 9.49 -13.03
N PRO A 7 3.29 10.00 -11.79
CA PRO A 7 2.36 9.43 -10.82
C PRO A 7 0.93 9.40 -11.35
N LEU A 8 0.30 8.23 -11.28
CA LEU A 8 -1.10 8.00 -11.60
C LEU A 8 -1.89 7.84 -10.29
N ARG A 9 -2.95 8.62 -10.12
CA ARG A 9 -3.83 8.53 -8.94
C ARG A 9 -5.18 7.94 -9.33
N ARG A 10 -5.66 7.00 -8.52
CA ARG A 10 -6.96 6.33 -8.65
C ARG A 10 -7.65 6.24 -7.30
N GLU A 11 -8.96 6.34 -7.33
CA GLU A 11 -9.78 5.98 -6.17
C GLU A 11 -10.08 4.48 -6.24
N VAL A 12 -10.00 3.82 -5.09
CA VAL A 12 -10.25 2.39 -4.93
C VAL A 12 -11.11 2.19 -3.69
N GLU A 13 -12.13 1.36 -3.80
CA GLU A 13 -12.94 0.93 -2.66
C GLU A 13 -12.44 -0.42 -2.15
N ILE A 14 -12.16 -0.51 -0.85
CA ILE A 14 -11.75 -1.74 -0.16
C ILE A 14 -12.55 -1.82 1.13
N ASP A 15 -13.31 -2.90 1.31
CA ASP A 15 -14.17 -3.14 2.49
C ASP A 15 -15.10 -1.94 2.83
N GLY A 16 -15.69 -1.32 1.79
CA GLY A 16 -16.59 -0.17 1.93
C GLY A 16 -15.89 1.16 2.27
N LYS A 17 -14.56 1.21 2.26
CA LYS A 17 -13.77 2.43 2.50
C LYS A 17 -13.07 2.88 1.22
N LEU A 18 -13.09 4.19 0.99
CA LEU A 18 -12.43 4.82 -0.15
C LEU A 18 -10.97 5.15 0.16
N TYR A 19 -10.09 4.65 -0.69
CA TYR A 19 -8.66 4.89 -0.68
C TYR A 19 -8.23 5.59 -1.96
N THR A 20 -7.19 6.41 -1.84
CA THR A 20 -6.44 6.90 -2.99
C THR A 20 -5.23 6.01 -3.20
N LEU A 21 -5.20 5.29 -4.32
CA LEU A 21 -4.03 4.59 -4.82
C LEU A 21 -3.22 5.55 -5.70
N THR A 22 -1.96 5.74 -5.37
CA THR A 22 -0.97 6.39 -6.22
C THR A 22 -0.01 5.32 -6.72
N VAL A 23 0.18 5.27 -8.02
CA VAL A 23 1.14 4.38 -8.70
C VAL A 23 2.14 5.26 -9.41
N ASP A 24 3.43 5.03 -9.21
CA ASP A 24 4.50 5.80 -9.82
C ASP A 24 5.66 4.87 -10.28
N PRO A 25 6.71 5.39 -10.91
CA PRO A 25 7.82 4.57 -11.38
C PRO A 25 8.53 3.78 -10.28
N ASP A 26 8.43 4.18 -9.01
CA ASP A 26 9.17 3.60 -7.89
C ASP A 26 8.30 2.59 -7.10
N GLY A 27 6.98 2.78 -7.10
CA GLY A 27 6.07 1.84 -6.45
C GLY A 27 4.60 2.25 -6.37
N LEU A 28 3.99 1.83 -5.27
CA LEU A 28 2.59 1.96 -4.93
C LEU A 28 2.45 2.70 -3.61
N LYS A 29 1.46 3.58 -3.49
CA LYS A 29 1.05 4.16 -2.21
C LYS A 29 -0.46 4.17 -2.08
N LEU A 30 -0.98 3.53 -1.06
CA LEU A 30 -2.39 3.51 -0.71
C LEU A 30 -2.64 4.40 0.51
N SER A 31 -3.47 5.44 0.37
CA SER A 31 -3.80 6.36 1.46
C SER A 31 -5.31 6.44 1.65
N GLU A 32 -5.78 6.19 2.88
CA GLU A 32 -7.19 6.38 3.23
C GLU A 32 -7.53 7.88 3.16
N LYS A 33 -8.71 8.21 2.61
CA LYS A 33 -9.14 9.61 2.46
C LYS A 33 -9.13 10.31 3.83
N GLY A 34 -8.41 11.43 3.92
CA GLY A 34 -8.29 12.21 5.16
C GLY A 34 -7.20 11.72 6.13
N ARG A 35 -6.45 10.66 5.81
CA ARG A 35 -5.33 10.19 6.63
C ARG A 35 -3.98 10.39 5.96
N ARG A 36 -3.01 10.85 6.73
CA ARG A 36 -1.62 11.08 6.26
C ARG A 36 -0.75 9.82 6.32
N LYS A 37 -1.13 8.82 7.11
CA LYS A 37 -0.41 7.54 7.23
C LYS A 37 -0.98 6.54 6.22
N GLY A 38 -0.50 6.60 4.99
CA GLY A 38 -0.75 5.59 3.96
C GLY A 38 0.29 4.47 4.00
N ILE A 39 0.00 3.34 3.36
CA ILE A 39 0.96 2.24 3.16
C ILE A 39 1.65 2.49 1.81
N ALA A 40 2.99 2.41 1.79
CA ALA A 40 3.78 2.48 0.57
C ALA A 40 4.54 1.18 0.36
N LEU A 41 4.68 0.76 -0.89
CA LEU A 41 5.37 -0.46 -1.29
C LEU A 41 6.17 -0.21 -2.57
N SER A 42 7.47 -0.53 -2.58
CA SER A 42 8.27 -0.40 -3.79
C SER A 42 8.04 -1.56 -4.76
N TRP A 43 8.32 -1.36 -6.05
CA TRP A 43 8.25 -2.46 -7.02
C TRP A 43 9.22 -3.59 -6.70
N ASN A 44 10.40 -3.27 -6.18
CA ASN A 44 11.40 -4.26 -5.80
C ASN A 44 10.89 -5.16 -4.68
N ASP A 45 10.24 -4.60 -3.66
CA ASP A 45 9.66 -5.39 -2.56
C ASP A 45 8.51 -6.29 -3.07
N LEU A 46 7.71 -5.77 -4.00
CA LEU A 46 6.60 -6.49 -4.61
C LEU A 46 7.08 -7.69 -5.46
N VAL A 47 8.12 -7.49 -6.28
CA VAL A 47 8.66 -8.51 -7.18
C VAL A 47 9.56 -9.51 -6.45
N SER A 48 10.29 -9.07 -5.43
CA SER A 48 11.18 -9.94 -4.64
C SER A 48 10.42 -10.85 -3.67
N GLY A 49 9.14 -10.57 -3.41
CA GLY A 49 8.30 -11.35 -2.49
C GLY A 49 8.39 -10.92 -1.02
N ASP A 50 9.31 -10.02 -0.66
CA ASP A 50 9.47 -9.47 0.69
C ASP A 50 8.27 -8.61 1.12
N ALA A 51 7.51 -8.05 0.17
CA ALA A 51 6.26 -7.35 0.45
C ALA A 51 5.24 -8.20 1.20
N ALA A 52 5.10 -9.48 0.83
CA ALA A 52 4.13 -10.38 1.44
C ALA A 52 4.55 -10.76 2.87
N LEU A 53 5.86 -10.97 3.09
CA LEU A 53 6.40 -11.32 4.40
C LEU A 53 6.37 -10.14 5.37
N ALA A 54 6.76 -8.94 4.91
CA ALA A 54 6.70 -7.72 5.72
C ALA A 54 5.26 -7.30 6.02
N ALA A 55 4.33 -7.43 5.06
CA ALA A 55 2.91 -7.16 5.30
C ALA A 55 2.29 -8.17 6.29
N ALA A 56 2.61 -9.46 6.18
CA ALA A 56 2.17 -10.48 7.12
C ALA A 56 2.72 -10.21 8.54
N LEU A 57 4.00 -9.86 8.66
CA LEU A 57 4.62 -9.54 9.95
C LEU A 57 4.06 -8.26 10.60
N GLN A 58 3.81 -7.23 9.80
CA GLN A 58 3.15 -5.99 10.26
C GLN A 58 1.68 -6.21 10.67
N ALA A 59 0.98 -7.13 10.00
CA ALA A 59 -0.38 -7.52 10.40
C ALA A 59 -0.37 -8.28 11.74
N SER A 60 0.49 -9.29 11.90
CA SER A 60 0.59 -10.08 13.13
C SER A 60 1.01 -9.26 14.36
N THR A 61 1.86 -8.24 14.18
CA THR A 61 2.28 -7.35 15.28
C THR A 61 1.22 -6.34 15.70
N ARG A 62 0.32 -5.93 14.79
CA ARG A 62 -0.84 -5.07 15.14
C ARG A 62 -1.92 -5.83 15.90
N ASP A 63 -2.16 -7.09 15.55
CA ASP A 63 -3.09 -7.95 16.30
C ASP A 63 -2.60 -8.20 17.73
N ALA A 64 -1.30 -8.46 17.92
CA ALA A 64 -0.72 -8.67 19.25
C ALA A 64 -0.82 -7.43 20.16
N SER A 65 -0.82 -6.22 19.59
CA SER A 65 -0.86 -4.96 20.36
C SER A 65 -2.28 -4.52 20.74
N THR A 66 -3.32 -5.17 20.20
CA THR A 66 -4.73 -4.85 20.49
C THR A 66 -5.31 -5.76 21.59
N MET A 67 -4.54 -6.76 22.03
CA MET A 67 -4.95 -7.79 23.00
C MET A 67 -4.25 -7.63 24.37
N GLY A 68 -3.93 -6.38 24.75
CA GLY A 68 -3.27 -6.03 26.01
C GLY A 68 -3.89 -4.81 26.68
#